data_AF-A0A919HE49-F1
#
_entry.id   AF-A0A919HE49-F1
#
_cell.length_a   1.000
_cell.length_b   1.000
_cell.length_c   1.000
_cell.angle_alpha   90.00
_cell.angle_beta   90.00
_cell.angle_gamma   90.00
#
_symmetry.space_group_name_H-M   'P 1'
#
loop_
_entity.id
_entity.type
_entity.pdbx_description
1 polymer ?
#
loop_
_entity_poly.entity_id
_entity_poly.type
_entity_poly.pdbx_seq_one_letter_code
_entity_poly.pdbx_strand_id
1 'polypeptide(L)'
;MVVREDGRVELPEPPAHATPLGLRGVGGMPPTPYRVAFAPGDQVLFYTDGVTEARDASGAFYPLAQRAALLMARDAQHGLEELRADLVRYAGGPPHDDVAMVLVRRSAAGPGEVQGAPAVR
;
A
#
# COMPACT_ATOMS: atom_id res chain seq x y z
N MET A 1 4.02 -0.30 0.72
CA MET A 1 4.76 0.16 -0.48
C MET A 1 4.55 1.64 -0.66
N VAL A 2 5.62 2.42 -0.85
CA VAL A 2 5.57 3.84 -1.19
C VAL A 2 5.74 3.98 -2.70
N VAL A 3 4.86 4.74 -3.33
CA VAL A 3 4.93 5.12 -4.74
C VAL A 3 5.19 6.61 -4.79
N ARG A 4 6.32 6.99 -5.38
CA ARG A 4 6.73 8.39 -5.50
C ARG A 4 5.96 9.08 -6.62
N GLU A 5 5.93 10.41 -6.61
CA GLU A 5 5.30 11.21 -7.67
C GLU A 5 5.85 10.88 -9.08
N ASP A 6 7.13 10.52 -9.17
CA ASP A 6 7.79 10.11 -10.42
C ASP A 6 7.51 8.65 -10.83
N GLY A 7 6.69 7.92 -10.07
CA GLY A 7 6.36 6.52 -10.28
C GLY A 7 7.40 5.53 -9.71
N ARG A 8 8.49 6.00 -9.09
CA ARG A 8 9.44 5.11 -8.41
C ARG A 8 8.77 4.41 -7.23
N VAL A 9 9.08 3.14 -7.09
CA VAL A 9 8.59 2.31 -5.97
C VAL A 9 9.67 2.16 -4.91
N GLU A 10 9.24 2.21 -3.65
CA GLU A 10 10.07 1.91 -2.50
C GLU A 10 9.30 1.04 -1.51
N LEU A 11 9.93 -0.05 -1.06
CA LEU A 11 9.39 -0.89 0.00
C LEU A 11 10.05 -0.46 1.32
N PRO A 12 9.27 0.03 2.31
CA PRO A 12 9.80 0.31 3.64
C PRO A 12 10.38 -0.97 4.27
N GLU A 13 11.69 -0.98 4.52
CA GLU A 13 12.40 -2.09 5.13
C GLU A 13 12.92 -1.65 6.52
N PRO A 14 12.17 -1.93 7.60
CA PRO A 14 12.67 -1.66 8.94
C PRO A 14 13.85 -2.60 9.26
N PRO A 15 14.81 -2.17 10.10
CA PRO A 15 15.96 -3.00 10.47
C PRO A 15 15.57 -4.25 11.27
N ALA A 16 14.37 -4.26 11.87
CA ALA A 16 13.80 -5.41 12.54
C ALA A 16 12.27 -5.38 12.46
N HIS A 17 11.67 -6.54 12.21
CA HIS A 17 10.21 -6.73 12.29
C HIS A 17 9.80 -7.07 13.72
N ALA A 18 8.63 -6.58 14.12
CA ALA A 18 8.05 -6.89 15.42
C ALA A 18 7.35 -8.26 15.38
N THR A 19 7.22 -8.87 16.55
CA THR A 19 6.41 -10.09 16.72
C THR A 19 4.95 -9.82 16.34
N PRO A 20 4.28 -10.71 15.59
CA PRO A 20 2.87 -10.56 15.27
C PRO A 20 2.02 -10.29 16.53
N LEU A 21 0.98 -9.47 16.37
CA LEU A 21 0.07 -9.16 17.45
C LEU A 21 -0.57 -10.45 18.00
N GLY A 22 -0.66 -10.57 19.32
CA GLY A 22 -1.17 -11.78 19.99
C GLY A 22 -0.10 -12.81 20.34
N LEU A 23 1.11 -12.74 19.77
CA LEU A 23 2.20 -13.69 20.05
C LEU A 23 3.30 -13.16 20.99
N ARG A 24 3.05 -12.04 21.68
CA ARG A 24 4.03 -11.40 22.57
C ARG A 24 4.48 -12.27 23.75
N GLY A 25 3.65 -13.23 24.18
CA GLY A 25 3.97 -14.16 25.26
C GLY A 25 5.04 -15.19 24.89
N VAL A 26 5.42 -15.30 23.62
CA VAL A 26 6.37 -16.30 23.10
C VAL A 26 7.80 -15.76 23.06
N GLY A 27 8.02 -14.55 23.59
CA GLY A 27 9.32 -13.88 23.57
C GLY A 27 9.56 -13.17 22.25
N GLY A 28 9.56 -11.85 22.28
CA GLY A 28 9.85 -11.06 21.10
C GLY A 28 9.80 -9.56 21.35
N MET A 29 10.31 -8.80 20.39
CA MET A 29 10.49 -7.36 20.55
C MET A 29 9.17 -6.59 20.37
N PRO A 30 8.92 -5.52 21.15
CA PRO A 30 7.79 -4.64 20.91
C PRO A 30 7.95 -3.91 19.56
N PRO A 31 6.84 -3.49 18.94
CA PRO A 31 6.88 -2.71 17.71
C PRO A 31 7.58 -1.38 17.98
N THR A 32 8.57 -1.06 17.14
CA THR A 32 9.27 0.22 17.13
C THR A 32 8.83 0.99 15.89
N PRO A 33 8.49 2.29 15.99
CA PRO A 33 8.13 3.07 14.81
C PRO A 33 9.28 3.13 13.80
N TYR A 34 8.98 2.80 12.55
CA TYR A 34 9.84 3.03 11.40
C TYR A 34 9.29 4.21 10.59
N ARG A 35 10.17 5.14 10.20
CA ARG A 35 9.77 6.38 9.53
C ARG A 35 10.25 6.38 8.09
N VAL A 36 9.36 6.73 7.18
CA VAL A 36 9.66 6.96 5.77
C VAL A 36 9.24 8.37 5.38
N ALA A 37 9.96 8.97 4.45
CA ALA A 37 9.55 10.25 3.88
C ALA A 37 8.27 10.06 3.05
N PHE A 38 7.32 10.97 3.21
CA PHE A 38 6.05 10.99 2.49
C PHE A 38 5.78 12.40 1.98
N ALA A 39 6.32 12.73 0.81
CA ALA A 39 6.28 14.06 0.21
C ALA A 39 4.92 14.34 -0.46
N PRO A 40 4.55 15.60 -0.72
CA PRO A 40 3.38 15.89 -1.56
C PRO A 40 3.53 15.22 -2.92
N GLY A 41 2.47 14.64 -3.46
CA GLY A 41 2.50 13.83 -4.69
C GLY A 41 2.77 12.34 -4.44
N ASP A 42 3.37 11.96 -3.31
CA ASP A 42 3.60 10.55 -2.96
C ASP A 42 2.29 9.83 -2.61
N GLN A 43 2.34 8.50 -2.72
CA GLN A 43 1.28 7.58 -2.32
C GLN A 43 1.85 6.44 -1.46
N VAL A 44 1.03 5.92 -0.55
CA VAL A 44 1.34 4.72 0.24
C VAL A 44 0.24 3.70 0.04
N LEU A 45 0.60 2.54 -0.50
CA LEU A 45 -0.24 1.34 -0.54
C LEU A 45 0.07 0.45 0.67
N PHE A 46 -0.93 0.23 1.51
CA PHE A 46 -0.97 -0.84 2.51
C PHE A 46 -1.73 -2.03 1.93
N TYR A 47 -1.24 -3.23 2.17
CA TYR A 47 -1.83 -4.46 1.63
C TYR A 47 -1.57 -5.65 2.55
N THR A 48 -2.43 -6.68 2.46
CA THR A 48 -2.18 -8.01 3.03
C THR A 48 -1.32 -8.86 2.09
N ASP A 49 -0.67 -9.88 2.64
CA ASP A 49 0.13 -10.86 1.90
C ASP A 49 -0.63 -11.56 0.78
N GLY A 50 -1.94 -11.79 0.92
CA GLY A 50 -2.80 -12.32 -0.14
C GLY A 50 -2.69 -11.59 -1.50
N VAL A 51 -2.28 -10.31 -1.52
CA VAL A 51 -1.97 -9.58 -2.77
C VAL A 51 -0.68 -10.08 -3.41
N THR A 52 0.40 -10.18 -2.63
CA THR A 52 1.72 -10.59 -3.12
C THR A 52 1.83 -12.10 -3.31
N GLU A 53 1.03 -12.86 -2.57
CA GLU A 53 0.99 -14.33 -2.63
C GLU A 53 0.03 -14.87 -3.69
N ALA A 54 -0.80 -14.02 -4.31
CA ALA A 54 -1.58 -14.40 -5.48
C ALA A 54 -0.68 -14.91 -6.61
N ARG A 55 -1.12 -15.97 -7.31
CA ARG A 55 -0.31 -16.66 -8.31
C ARG A 55 -1.02 -16.75 -9.65
N ASP A 56 -0.26 -16.65 -10.73
CA ASP A 56 -0.77 -16.98 -12.06
C ASP A 56 -0.87 -18.51 -12.28
N ALA A 57 -1.32 -18.91 -13.48
CA ALA A 57 -1.46 -20.31 -13.86
C ALA A 57 -0.13 -21.11 -13.85
N SER A 58 1.02 -20.44 -13.90
CA SER A 58 2.34 -21.09 -13.77
C SER A 58 2.80 -21.20 -12.31
N GLY A 59 2.05 -20.61 -11.37
CA GLY A 59 2.38 -20.57 -9.95
C GLY A 59 3.27 -19.39 -9.55
N ALA A 60 3.58 -18.47 -10.48
CA ALA A 60 4.44 -17.32 -10.20
C ALA A 60 3.67 -16.25 -9.40
N PHE A 61 4.34 -15.65 -8.42
CA PHE A 61 3.75 -14.63 -7.54
C PHE A 61 3.45 -13.31 -8.27
N TYR A 62 2.40 -12.63 -7.83
CA TYR A 62 1.98 -11.35 -8.40
C TYR A 62 3.07 -10.28 -8.25
N PRO A 63 3.56 -9.69 -9.35
CA PRO A 63 4.69 -8.76 -9.31
C PRO A 63 4.24 -7.33 -8.94
N LEU A 64 3.68 -7.14 -7.73
CA LEU A 64 3.05 -5.90 -7.28
C LEU A 64 3.87 -4.62 -7.57
N ALA A 65 5.18 -4.64 -7.28
CA ALA A 65 6.05 -3.48 -7.50
C ALA A 65 6.13 -3.07 -8.99
N GLN A 66 6.04 -4.03 -9.92
CA GLN A 66 6.05 -3.77 -11.36
C GLN A 66 4.71 -3.19 -11.85
N ARG A 67 3.66 -3.27 -11.04
CA ARG A 67 2.29 -2.81 -11.32
C ARG A 67 2.00 -1.43 -10.75
N ALA A 68 2.98 -0.79 -10.10
CA ALA A 68 2.79 0.49 -9.42
C ALA A 68 2.32 1.64 -10.33
N ALA A 69 2.58 1.56 -11.64
CA ALA A 69 2.06 2.52 -12.61
C ALA A 69 0.51 2.60 -12.61
N LEU A 70 -0.19 1.51 -12.27
CA LEU A 70 -1.65 1.50 -12.14
C LEU A 70 -2.14 2.43 -11.03
N LEU A 71 -1.31 2.64 -10.00
CA LEU A 71 -1.62 3.52 -8.87
C LEU A 71 -1.42 5.00 -9.22
N MET A 72 -0.82 5.34 -10.36
CA MET A 72 -0.61 6.71 -10.81
C MET A 72 -1.85 7.30 -11.53
N ALA A 73 -3.01 6.67 -11.36
CA ALA A 73 -4.30 7.14 -11.86
C ALA A 73 -4.68 8.54 -11.30
N ARG A 74 -5.68 9.17 -11.93
CA ARG A 74 -6.11 10.53 -11.55
C ARG A 74 -6.58 10.61 -10.10
N ASP A 75 -7.30 9.60 -9.64
CA ASP A 75 -7.77 9.46 -8.27
C ASP A 75 -7.37 8.11 -7.67
N ALA A 76 -7.28 8.07 -6.33
CA ALA A 76 -6.79 6.92 -5.59
C ALA A 76 -7.72 5.70 -5.72
N GLN A 77 -9.04 5.91 -5.78
CA GLN A 77 -10.01 4.84 -5.87
C GLN A 77 -9.88 4.11 -7.20
N HIS A 78 -9.80 4.85 -8.30
CA HIS A 78 -9.64 4.27 -9.63
C HIS A 78 -8.32 3.49 -9.74
N GLY A 79 -7.21 4.01 -9.21
CA GLY A 79 -5.94 3.28 -9.20
C GLY A 79 -6.01 1.95 -8.43
N LEU A 80 -6.76 1.93 -7.32
CA LEU A 80 -6.97 0.72 -6.53
C LEU A 80 -7.87 -0.30 -7.24
N GLU A 81 -8.89 0.17 -7.94
CA GLU A 81 -9.79 -0.66 -8.75
C GLU A 81 -9.06 -1.31 -9.93
N GLU A 82 -8.20 -0.56 -10.64
CA GLU A 82 -7.36 -1.07 -11.72
C GLU A 82 -6.37 -2.11 -11.20
N LEU A 83 -5.72 -1.86 -10.05
CA LEU A 83 -4.81 -2.83 -9.44
C LEU A 83 -5.55 -4.12 -9.04
N ARG A 84 -6.75 -4.00 -8.46
CA ARG A 84 -7.59 -5.17 -8.10
C ARG A 84 -7.99 -5.96 -9.34
N ALA A 85 -8.39 -5.29 -10.42
CA ALA A 85 -8.77 -5.95 -11.66
C ALA A 85 -7.58 -6.66 -12.31
N ASP A 86 -6.39 -6.05 -12.27
CA ASP A 86 -5.15 -6.66 -12.73
C ASP A 86 -4.77 -7.89 -11.90
N LEU A 87 -4.87 -7.82 -10.57
CA LEU A 87 -4.64 -8.95 -9.68
C LEU A 87 -5.54 -10.16 -10.01
N VAL A 88 -6.85 -9.94 -10.17
CA VAL A 88 -7.82 -11.00 -10.53
C VAL A 88 -7.50 -11.59 -11.90
N ARG A 89 -7.14 -10.74 -12.86
CA ARG A 89 -6.76 -11.18 -14.21
C ARG A 89 -5.48 -12.01 -14.18
N TYR A 90 -4.47 -11.58 -13.42
CA TYR A 90 -3.21 -12.27 -13.26
C TYR A 90 -3.39 -13.65 -12.64
N ALA A 91 -4.22 -13.74 -11.59
CA ALA A 91 -4.52 -14.99 -10.91
C ALA A 91 -5.44 -15.93 -11.72
N GLY A 92 -6.06 -15.45 -12.80
CA GLY A 92 -7.05 -16.22 -13.57
C GLY A 92 -8.38 -16.39 -12.83
N GLY A 93 -8.66 -15.57 -11.83
CA GLY A 93 -9.84 -15.67 -10.96
C GLY A 93 -9.67 -14.89 -9.65
N PRO A 94 -10.63 -14.99 -8.72
CA PRO A 94 -10.48 -14.44 -7.38
C PRO A 94 -9.24 -15.02 -6.67
N PRO A 95 -8.50 -14.21 -5.87
CA PRO A 95 -7.38 -14.70 -5.07
C PRO A 95 -7.81 -15.84 -4.13
N HIS A 96 -6.88 -16.78 -3.88
CA HIS A 96 -7.12 -17.91 -2.98
C HIS A 96 -7.10 -17.54 -1.50
N ASP A 97 -6.53 -16.38 -1.16
CA ASP A 97 -6.37 -15.87 0.19
C ASP A 97 -7.05 -14.50 0.35
N ASP A 98 -7.21 -14.04 1.59
CA ASP A 98 -7.86 -12.77 1.89
C ASP A 98 -7.03 -11.58 1.40
N VAL A 99 -7.65 -10.79 0.52
CA VAL A 99 -7.03 -9.58 -0.04
C VAL A 99 -7.68 -8.33 0.54
N ALA A 100 -6.86 -7.51 1.20
CA ALA A 100 -7.19 -6.15 1.58
C ALA A 100 -6.13 -5.18 1.09
N MET A 101 -6.56 -4.01 0.60
CA MET A 101 -5.68 -2.94 0.14
C MET A 101 -6.23 -1.58 0.56
N VAL A 102 -5.34 -0.68 0.97
CA VAL A 102 -5.67 0.72 1.30
C VAL A 102 -4.63 1.62 0.66
N LEU A 103 -5.10 2.58 -0.14
CA LEU A 103 -4.25 3.58 -0.78
C LEU A 103 -4.44 4.95 -0.13
N VAL A 104 -3.35 5.54 0.34
CA VAL A 104 -3.31 6.90 0.86
C VAL A 104 -2.48 7.77 -0.07
N ARG A 105 -3.07 8.85 -0.60
CA ARG A 105 -2.36 9.82 -1.43
C ARG A 105 -2.18 11.12 -0.68
N ARG A 106 -0.95 11.66 -0.70
CA ARG A 106 -0.70 13.01 -0.24
C ARG A 106 -0.86 13.97 -1.40
N SER A 107 -1.88 14.80 -1.37
CA SER A 107 -2.07 15.84 -2.38
C SER A 107 -0.81 16.71 -2.47
N ALA A 108 -0.32 16.93 -3.70
CA ALA A 108 0.53 18.08 -3.97
C ALA A 108 -0.25 19.32 -3.53
N ALA A 109 0.34 20.17 -2.70
CA ALA A 109 -0.37 21.36 -2.25
C ALA A 109 -0.79 22.18 -3.49
N GLY A 110 -2.08 22.25 -3.76
CA GLY A 110 -2.62 23.36 -4.55
C GLY A 110 -2.44 24.65 -3.75
N PRO A 111 -2.42 25.84 -4.38
CA PRO A 111 -2.48 27.10 -3.64
C PRO A 111 -3.64 27.03 -2.64
N GLY A 112 -3.30 27.19 -1.36
CA GLY A 112 -4.09 26.64 -0.25
C GLY A 112 -5.52 27.15 -0.14
N GLU A 113 -6.47 26.23 -0.10
CA GLU A 113 -7.66 26.39 0.73
C GLU A 113 -7.38 25.75 2.07
N VAL A 114 -7.03 26.59 3.05
CA VAL A 114 -7.08 26.21 4.46
C VAL A 114 -8.54 26.21 4.84
N GLN A 115 -9.22 25.07 4.73
CA GLN A 115 -10.58 24.95 5.25
C GLN A 115 -10.48 24.88 6.78
N GLY A 116 -10.75 26.00 7.43
CA GLY A 116 -10.68 26.15 8.88
C GLY A 116 -11.55 25.13 9.60
N ALA A 117 -10.95 24.39 10.53
CA ALA A 117 -11.71 23.62 11.50
C ALA A 117 -12.49 24.59 12.41
N PRO A 118 -13.78 24.33 12.71
CA PRO A 118 -14.49 25.15 13.68
C PRO A 118 -13.91 24.93 15.07
N ALA A 119 -13.73 26.02 15.81
CA ALA A 119 -13.36 25.97 17.22
C ALA A 119 -14.46 25.23 18.00
N VAL A 120 -14.10 24.12 18.63
CA VAL A 120 -14.95 23.44 19.61
C VAL A 120 -14.98 24.32 20.86
N ARG A 121 -16.18 24.72 21.27
CA ARG A 121 -16.45 25.38 22.56
C ARG A 121 -16.60 24.35 23.67
#